data_AF-A0A0P6VQS6-F1
#
_entry.id   AF-A0A0P6VQS6-F1
#
_cell.length_a   1.000
_cell.length_b   1.000
_cell.length_c   1.000
_cell.angle_alpha   90.00
_cell.angle_beta   90.00
_cell.angle_gamma   90.00
#
_symmetry.space_group_name_H-M   'P 1'
#
loop_
_entity.id
_entity.type
_entity.pdbx_description
1 polymer ?
#
loop_
_entity_poly.entity_id
_entity_poly.type
_entity_poly.pdbx_seq_one_letter_code
_entity_poly.pdbx_strand_id
1 'polypeptide(L)' 'MSDFPAWTQDEINAFAARYGLANLTPDHLARMRELADRVSAAGRAIPRMPSKGDEPASTFRVPLA' A
#
# COMPACT_ATOMS: atom_id res chain seq x y z
N MET A 1 1.50 2.04 20.56
CA MET A 1 2.35 1.28 19.61
C MET A 1 1.40 0.46 18.73
N SER A 2 1.59 0.41 17.41
CA SER A 2 0.64 -0.27 16.52
C SER A 2 0.66 -1.79 16.77
N ASP A 3 -0.49 -2.39 17.12
CA ASP A 3 -0.69 -3.84 17.36
C ASP A 3 -0.72 -4.69 16.07
N PHE A 4 -0.13 -4.20 14.99
CA PHE A 4 -0.16 -4.88 13.71
C PHE A 4 1.20 -5.52 13.42
N PRO A 5 1.22 -6.79 12.95
CA PRO A 5 2.47 -7.45 12.65
C PRO A 5 3.23 -6.68 11.56
N ALA A 6 4.53 -6.49 11.79
CA ALA A 6 5.45 -5.98 10.77
C ALA A 6 5.58 -7.00 9.63
N TRP A 7 5.93 -6.52 8.43
CA TRP A 7 6.15 -7.41 7.30
C TRP A 7 7.31 -8.38 7.59
N THR A 8 7.08 -9.65 7.36
CA THR A 8 8.10 -10.70 7.47
C THR A 8 8.98 -10.76 6.22
N GLN A 9 10.15 -11.37 6.35
CA GLN A 9 11.05 -11.56 5.21
C GLN A 9 10.41 -12.43 4.12
N ASP A 10 9.65 -13.46 4.51
CA ASP A 10 8.99 -14.38 3.57
C ASP A 10 7.89 -13.68 2.78
N GLU A 11 7.12 -12.77 3.40
CA GLU A 11 6.12 -11.96 2.70
C GLU A 11 6.75 -11.01 1.68
N ILE A 12 7.91 -10.42 2.00
CA ILE A 12 8.65 -9.56 1.05
C ILE A 12 9.22 -10.38 -0.10
N ASN A 13 9.74 -11.59 0.18
CA ASN A 13 10.22 -12.50 -0.85
C ASN A 13 9.08 -12.94 -1.78
N ALA A 14 7.91 -13.28 -1.21
CA ALA A 14 6.71 -13.63 -1.97
C ALA A 14 6.21 -12.45 -2.82
N PHE A 15 6.23 -11.23 -2.28
CA PHE A 15 5.90 -10.02 -3.02
C PHE A 15 6.85 -9.81 -4.20
N ALA A 16 8.17 -9.90 -3.97
CA ALA A 16 9.16 -9.77 -5.03
C ALA A 16 8.95 -10.80 -6.14
N ALA A 17 8.72 -12.07 -5.78
CA ALA A 17 8.43 -13.14 -6.72
C ALA A 17 7.15 -12.89 -7.52
N ARG A 18 6.07 -12.44 -6.87
CA ARG A 18 4.78 -12.14 -7.52
C ARG A 18 4.91 -11.11 -8.64
N TYR A 19 5.82 -10.15 -8.51
CA TYR A 19 6.05 -9.09 -9.50
C TYR A 19 7.28 -9.33 -10.38
N GLY A 20 7.87 -10.54 -10.35
CA GLY A 20 9.00 -10.89 -11.20
C GLY A 20 10.31 -10.16 -10.86
N LEU A 21 10.45 -9.66 -9.63
CA LEU A 21 11.67 -8.99 -9.16
C LEU A 21 12.74 -10.02 -8.77
N ALA A 22 13.35 -10.66 -9.78
CA ALA A 22 14.28 -11.78 -9.58
C ALA A 22 15.71 -11.37 -9.20
N ASN A 23 16.13 -10.13 -9.52
CA ASN A 23 17.51 -9.67 -9.36
C ASN A 23 17.70 -8.70 -8.18
N LEU A 24 17.05 -8.99 -7.05
CA LEU A 24 17.16 -8.16 -5.84
C LEU A 24 18.29 -8.65 -4.95
N THR A 25 19.11 -7.71 -4.48
CA THR A 25 20.10 -7.97 -3.44
C THR A 25 19.43 -8.06 -2.07
N PRO A 26 20.09 -8.62 -1.05
CA PRO A 26 19.58 -8.61 0.33
C PRO A 26 19.26 -7.19 0.84
N ASP A 27 20.07 -6.20 0.48
CA ASP A 27 19.85 -4.80 0.85
C ASP A 27 18.57 -4.23 0.22
N HIS A 28 18.26 -4.59 -1.03
CA HIS A 28 17.01 -4.21 -1.66
C HIS A 28 15.80 -4.80 -0.93
N LEU A 29 15.88 -6.08 -0.55
CA LEU A 29 14.80 -6.75 0.19
C LEU A 29 14.60 -6.13 1.57
N ALA A 30 15.69 -5.80 2.27
CA ALA A 30 15.63 -5.10 3.55
C ALA A 30 14.96 -3.73 3.41
N ARG A 31 15.31 -2.97 2.36
CA ARG A 31 14.70 -1.67 2.08
C ARG A 31 13.23 -1.79 1.70
N MET A 32 12.86 -2.81 0.93
CA MET A 32 11.46 -3.09 0.59
C MET A 32 10.63 -3.37 1.84
N ARG A 33 11.15 -4.14 2.79
CA ARG A 33 10.48 -4.39 4.08
C ARG A 33 10.19 -3.10 4.84
N GLU A 34 11.22 -2.25 4.97
CA GLU A 34 11.08 -0.95 5.63
C GLU A 34 10.03 -0.06 4.95
N LEU A 35 10.00 -0.05 3.61
CA LEU A 35 9.00 0.70 2.85
C LEU A 35 7.60 0.10 3.04
N ALA A 36 7.46 -1.22 3.05
CA ALA A 36 6.18 -1.89 3.26
C ALA A 36 5.58 -1.56 4.63
N ASP A 37 6.39 -1.53 5.69
CA ASP A 37 5.97 -1.11 7.02
C ASP A 37 5.48 0.35 7.04
N ARG A 38 6.25 1.27 6.44
CA ARG A 38 5.91 2.69 6.36
C ARG A 38 4.63 2.94 5.56
N VAL A 39 4.48 2.32 4.40
CA VAL A 39 3.31 2.46 3.54
C VAL A 39 2.07 1.87 4.22
N SER A 40 2.21 0.73 4.89
CA SER A 40 1.12 0.12 5.65
C SER A 40 0.66 1.03 6.79
N ALA A 41 1.59 1.63 7.53
CA ALA A 41 1.27 2.60 8.57
C ALA A 41 0.57 3.85 8.00
N ALA A 42 1.09 4.42 6.91
CA ALA A 42 0.50 5.59 6.26
C ALA A 42 -0.91 5.29 5.73
N GLY A 43 -1.09 4.18 5.01
CA GLY A 43 -2.38 3.80 4.43
C GLY A 43 -3.47 3.49 5.46
N ARG A 44 -3.10 3.09 6.67
CA ARG A 44 -4.03 2.92 7.81
C ARG A 44 -4.44 4.23 8.45
N ALA A 45 -3.57 5.23 8.42
CA ALA A 45 -3.88 6.56 8.94
C ALA A 45 -4.86 7.33 8.03
N ILE A 46 -5.03 6.91 6.78
CA ILE A 46 -6.00 7.50 5.84
C ILE A 46 -7.41 7.12 6.30
N PRO A 47 -8.27 8.08 6.68
CA PRO A 47 -9.67 7.82 6.97
C PRO A 47 -10.34 7.26 5.72
N ARG A 48 -11.00 6.10 5.85
CA ARG A 48 -11.79 5.50 4.77
C ARG A 48 -13.25 5.89 4.93
N MET A 49 -13.91 6.19 3.82
CA MET A 49 -15.35 6.35 3.82
C MET A 49 -16.01 5.03 4.23
N PRO A 50 -16.93 5.05 5.21
CA PRO A 50 -17.51 3.83 5.77
C PRO A 50 -18.47 3.15 4.79
N SER A 51 -19.07 3.91 3.88
CA SER A 51 -19.94 3.42 2.82
C SER A 51 -19.65 4.14 1.51
N LYS A 52 -19.77 3.43 0.39
CA LYS A 52 -19.74 4.02 -0.95
C LYS A 52 -20.85 5.08 -1.15
N GLY A 53 -21.95 4.98 -0.40
CA GLY A 53 -23.03 5.96 -0.45
C GLY A 53 -22.72 7.28 0.25
N ASP A 54 -21.68 7.31 1.10
CA ASP A 54 -21.23 8.51 1.81
C ASP A 54 -20.08 9.22 1.08
N GLU A 55 -19.63 8.66 -0.06
CA GLU A 55 -18.62 9.30 -0.90
C GLU A 55 -19.26 10.51 -1.62
N PRO A 56 -18.57 11.67 -1.70
CA PRO A 56 -19.07 12.79 -2.48
C PRO A 56 -19.27 12.33 -3.93
N ALA A 57 -20.46 12.57 -4.48
CA ALA A 57 -20.73 12.29 -5.87
C ALA A 57 -19.67 12.99 -6.73
N SER A 58 -18.95 12.21 -7.54
CA SER A 58 -18.04 12.78 -8.55
C SER A 58 -18.89 13.56 -9.55
N THR A 59 -19.03 14.87 -9.32
CA THR A 59 -19.80 15.76 -10.20
C THR A 59 -18.93 16.16 -11.37
N PHE A 60 -19.04 15.40 -12.47
CA PHE A 60 -18.42 15.79 -13.73
C PHE A 60 -19.24 16.90 -14.37
N ARG A 61 -18.69 18.12 -14.43
CA ARG A 61 -19.26 19.20 -15.24
C ARG A 61 -18.72 19.06 -16.65
N VAL A 62 -19.57 18.68 -17.60
CA VAL A 62 -19.26 18.79 -19.03
C VAL A 62 -19.48 20.25 -19.43
N PRO A 63 -18.47 20.97 -19.95
CA PRO A 63 -18.69 22.30 -20.51
C PRO A 63 -19.59 22.15 -21.73
N LEU A 64 -20.74 22.84 -21.73
CA LEU A 64 -21.52 23.01 -22.95
C LEU A 64 -20.83 24.11 -23.77
N ALA A 65 -20.46 23.76 -25.00
CA ALA A 65 -19.97 24.70 -26.01
C ALA A 65 -21.11 25.54 -26.58
#